data_AF-A0A196NFV1-F1
#
_entry.id   AF-A0A196NFV1-F1
#
_cell.length_a   1.000
_cell.length_b   1.000
_cell.length_c   1.000
_cell.angle_alpha   90.00
_cell.angle_beta   90.00
_cell.angle_gamma   90.00
#
_symmetry.space_group_name_H-M   'P 1'
#
loop_
_entity.id
_entity.type
_entity.pdbx_description
1 polymer ?
#
loop_
_entity_poly.entity_id
_entity_poly.type
_entity_poly.pdbx_seq_one_letter_code
_entity_poly.pdbx_strand_id
1 'polypeptide(L)' 'MLPSRPAALFRSRWAALLWAAGVVWTAISVAGMGDAAKSPAPVKHATDALGQPIDNADLDALRNALSG' A
#
# COMPACT_ATOMS: atom_id res chain seq x y z
N MET A 1 -13.80 29.47 17.29
CA MET A 1 -13.04 29.69 16.04
C MET A 1 -11.59 29.34 16.34
N LEU A 2 -11.18 28.11 16.05
CA LEU A 2 -9.84 27.63 16.36
C LEU A 2 -8.86 28.30 15.39
N PRO A 3 -7.75 28.90 15.85
CA PRO A 3 -6.80 29.59 14.98
C PRO A 3 -6.08 28.57 14.07
N SER A 4 -6.57 28.45 12.84
CA SER A 4 -5.96 27.66 11.77
C SER A 4 -4.74 28.39 11.20
N ARG A 5 -3.61 28.33 11.90
CA ARG A 5 -2.31 28.71 11.31
C ARG A 5 -1.30 27.56 11.43
N PRO A 6 -1.52 26.43 10.72
CA PRO A 6 -0.49 25.38 10.60
C PRO A 6 0.81 25.92 9.97
N ALA A 7 0.75 27.08 9.32
CA ALA A 7 1.88 27.80 8.73
C ALA A 7 2.94 28.30 9.75
N ALA A 8 2.67 28.24 11.06
CA ALA A 8 3.65 28.62 12.09
C ALA A 8 4.69 27.52 12.41
N LEU A 9 4.44 26.26 12.03
CA LEU A 9 5.36 25.14 12.28
C LEU A 9 6.58 25.15 11.35
N PHE A 10 6.49 25.80 10.19
CA PHE A 10 7.58 25.91 9.23
C PHE A 10 7.89 27.37 8.92
N ARG A 11 8.56 28.04 9.87
CA ARG A 11 9.13 29.39 9.68
C ARG A 11 9.89 29.52 8.36
N SER A 12 10.51 28.42 7.93
CA SER A 12 11.14 28.25 6.62
C SER A 12 10.32 27.26 5.79
N ARG A 13 9.53 27.79 4.85
CA ARG A 13 8.81 26.99 3.85
C ARG A 13 9.74 26.02 3.11
N TRP A 14 11.00 26.42 2.93
CA TRP A 14 12.03 25.63 2.27
C TRP A 14 12.57 24.47 3.11
N ALA A 15 12.73 24.68 4.43
CA ALA A 15 13.15 23.59 5.33
C ALA A 15 12.09 22.48 5.40
N ALA A 16 10.81 22.86 5.34
CA ALA A 16 9.71 21.89 5.27
C ALA A 16 9.79 21.02 4.01
N LEU A 17 10.07 21.64 2.86
CA LEU A 17 10.20 20.94 1.58
C LEU A 17 11.41 20.00 1.57
N LEU A 18 12.56 20.47 2.07
CA LEU A 18 13.77 19.64 2.18
C LEU A 18 13.56 18.46 3.12
N TRP A 19 12.87 18.69 4.23
CA TRP A 19 12.53 17.63 5.17
C TRP A 19 11.56 16.61 4.57
N ALA A 20 10.50 17.09 3.91
CA ALA A 20 9.54 16.23 3.21
C ALA A 20 10.22 15.40 2.11
N ALA A 21 11.14 15.99 1.33
CA ALA A 21 11.91 15.27 0.33
C ALA A 21 12.77 14.15 0.98
N GLY A 22 13.38 14.42 2.13
CA GLY A 22 14.10 13.42 2.90
C GLY A 22 13.21 12.26 3.35
N VAL A 23 12.00 12.54 3.85
CA VAL A 23 11.04 11.51 4.27
C VAL A 23 10.54 10.67 3.09
N VAL A 24 10.27 11.29 1.93
CA VAL A 24 9.88 10.56 0.72
C VAL A 24 11.03 9.69 0.22
N TRP A 25 12.26 10.20 0.26
CA TRP A 25 13.46 9.45 -0.11
C TRP A 25 13.67 8.22 0.76
N THR A 26 13.54 8.35 2.09
CA THR A 26 13.68 7.22 3.01
C THR A 26 12.56 6.19 2.81
N ALA A 27 11.33 6.64 2.57
CA ALA A 27 10.22 5.75 2.24
C ALA A 27 10.50 4.93 0.98
N ILE A 28 10.96 5.56 -0.11
CA ILE A 28 11.33 4.86 -1.35
C ILE A 28 12.51 3.89 -1.11
N SER A 29 13.50 4.30 -0.31
CA SER A 29 14.67 3.46 -0.03
C SER A 29 14.33 2.20 0.77
N VAL A 30 13.33 2.28 1.66
CA VAL A 30 12.93 1.16 2.54
C VAL A 30 11.82 0.31 1.91
N ALA A 31 10.79 0.94 1.33
CA ALA A 31 9.61 0.26 0.80
C ALA A 31 9.71 -0.03 -0.71
N GLY A 32 10.70 0.54 -1.42
CA GLY A 32 10.75 0.56 -2.87
C GLY A 32 9.80 1.60 -3.48
N MET A 33 10.03 1.97 -4.74
CA MET A 33 9.02 2.69 -5.51
C MET A 33 7.97 1.66 -5.92
N GLY A 34 6.80 1.68 -5.26
CA GLY A 34 5.71 0.79 -5.64
C GLY A 34 5.36 1.05 -7.10
N ASP A 35 5.60 0.07 -7.97
CA ASP A 35 4.99 0.06 -9.29
C ASP A 35 3.50 0.25 -9.05
N ALA A 36 2.93 1.34 -9.58
CA ALA A 36 1.52 1.63 -9.47
C ALA A 36 0.69 0.65 -10.33
N ALA A 37 0.91 -0.65 -10.17
CA ALA A 37 -0.12 -1.63 -10.36
C ALA A 37 -1.16 -1.36 -9.27
N LYS A 38 -2.18 -0.57 -9.65
CA LYS A 38 -3.53 -0.52 -9.07
C LYS A 38 -3.65 -1.48 -7.89
N SER A 39 -3.60 -0.94 -6.66
CA SER A 39 -3.62 -1.73 -5.42
C SER A 39 -4.48 -2.97 -5.59
N PRO A 40 -3.92 -4.20 -5.59
CA PRO A 40 -4.76 -5.31 -5.23
C PRO A 40 -5.15 -5.02 -3.79
N ALA A 41 -6.44 -5.14 -3.48
CA ALA A 41 -6.90 -5.30 -2.11
C ALA A 41 -5.94 -6.23 -1.35
N PRO A 42 -5.78 -6.13 -0.02
CA PRO A 42 -4.90 -7.03 0.71
C PRO A 42 -5.34 -8.47 0.45
N VAL A 43 -4.72 -9.12 -0.53
CA VAL A 43 -4.70 -10.56 -0.67
C VAL A 43 -3.83 -10.97 0.49
N LYS A 44 -4.46 -11.11 1.66
CA LYS A 44 -4.09 -12.18 2.57
C LYS A 44 -3.88 -13.36 1.63
N HIS A 45 -2.67 -13.89 1.55
CA HIS A 45 -2.36 -15.08 0.76
C HIS A 45 -3.32 -16.17 1.22
N ALA A 46 -4.49 -16.23 0.58
CA ALA A 46 -5.55 -17.10 1.00
C ALA A 46 -4.97 -18.49 0.83
N THR A 47 -4.97 -19.21 1.93
CA THR A 47 -4.28 -20.47 2.07
C THR A 47 -5.36 -21.53 2.12
N ASP A 48 -5.19 -22.61 1.38
CA ASP A 48 -6.12 -23.74 1.43
C ASP A 48 -6.13 -24.38 2.84
N ALA A 49 -7.11 -25.24 3.12
CA ALA A 49 -7.21 -26.04 4.34
C ALA A 49 -5.90 -26.81 4.67
N LEU A 50 -5.07 -27.08 3.66
CA LEU A 50 -3.75 -27.72 3.80
C LEU A 50 -2.59 -26.75 4.05
N GLY A 51 -2.84 -25.44 4.19
CA GLY A 51 -1.79 -24.45 4.42
C GLY A 51 -0.94 -24.15 3.18
N GLN A 52 -1.38 -24.57 1.99
CA GLN A 52 -0.74 -24.22 0.71
C GLN A 52 -1.33 -22.93 0.12
N PRO A 53 -0.54 -22.09 -0.57
CA PRO A 53 -1.05 -20.92 -1.26
C PRO A 53 -2.08 -21.32 -2.31
N ILE A 54 -3.25 -20.68 -2.33
CA ILE A 54 -4.28 -20.90 -3.36
C ILE A 54 -3.71 -20.50 -4.71
N ASP A 55 -3.78 -21.42 -5.68
CA ASP A 55 -3.33 -21.19 -7.05
C ASP A 55 -4.50 -21.00 -8.04
N ASN A 56 -4.17 -20.77 -9.31
CA ASN A 56 -5.20 -20.54 -10.33
C ASN A 56 -6.02 -21.80 -10.65
N ALA A 57 -5.45 -22.99 -10.46
CA ALA A 57 -6.15 -24.24 -10.70
C ALA A 57 -7.23 -24.48 -9.63
N ASP A 58 -6.94 -24.13 -8.37
CA ASP A 58 -7.91 -24.16 -7.27
C ASP A 58 -9.11 -23.24 -7.55
N LEU A 59 -8.84 -22.03 -8.07
CA LEU A 59 -9.89 -21.07 -8.41
C LEU A 59 -10.78 -21.57 -9.55
N ASP A 60 -10.21 -22.25 -10.54
CA ASP A 60 -10.97 -22.81 -11.65
C ASP A 60 -11.81 -24.01 -11.22
N ALA A 61 -11.30 -24.85 -10.32
CA ALA A 61 -12.09 -25.92 -9.69
C ALA A 61 -13.29 -25.36 -8.91
N LEU A 62 -13.09 -24.29 -8.12
CA LEU A 62 -14.16 -23.63 -7.38
C LEU A 62 -15.23 -23.03 -8.32
N ARG A 63 -14.80 -22.37 -9.40
CA ARG A 63 -15.72 -21.80 -10.41
C ARG A 63 -16.57 -22.88 -11.06
N ASN A 64 -15.98 -24.02 -11.39
CA ASN A 64 -16.71 -25.16 -11.95
C ASN A 64 -17.70 -25.74 -10.94
N ALA A 65 -17.32 -25.86 -9.67
CA ALA A 65 -18.20 -26.35 -8.60
C ALA A 65 -19.40 -25.42 -8.30
N LEU A 66 -19.24 -24.11 -8.49
CA LEU A 66 -20.32 -23.12 -8.28
C LEU A 66 -21.26 -22.97 -9.49
N SER A 67 -20.80 -23.35 -10.68
CA SER A 67 -21.56 -23.23 -11.94
C SER A 67 -22.29 -24.49 -12.37
N GLY A 68 -22.08 -25.61 -11.66
CA GLY A 68 -22.90 -26.82 -11.75
C GLY A 68 -24.08 -26.77 -10.78
#